data_AF-A0A2M7SQ36-F1
#
_entry.id   AF-A0A2M7SQ36-F1
#
_cell.length_a   1.000
_cell.length_b   1.000
_cell.length_c   1.000
_cell.angle_alpha   90.00
_cell.angle_beta   90.00
_cell.angle_gamma   90.00
#
_symmetry.space_group_name_H-M   'P 1'
#
loop_
_entity.id
_entity.type
_entity.pdbx_description
1 polymer ?
#
loop_
_entity_poly.entity_id
_entity_poly.type
_entity_poly.pdbx_seq_one_letter_code
_entity_poly.pdbx_strand_id
1 'polypeptide(L)'
;NLTITNLDAMFSSHIIASPKSKDEYRVVLLGDSSVWGASLRPEDTLAGQLDSANLITCNGRKVHAYNLAYPRNSITKDVLILSDTMRYKPDLIIWITTLGSLTPDRRLDHPIVQSNPTRLYELNHKYDLKFDFSTINFYHASFLDRTVFGYRRDIFDWARLQLYGVLWAATG
;
A
#
# COMPACT_ATOMS: atom_id res chain seq x y z
N ASN A 1 11.98 13.12 -0.42
CA ASN A 1 10.73 13.50 -1.10
C ASN A 1 9.58 12.82 -0.37
N LEU A 2 8.93 13.55 0.56
CA LEU A 2 7.82 13.05 1.39
C LEU A 2 6.53 13.17 0.58
N THR A 3 6.18 12.12 -0.15
CA THR A 3 4.92 12.02 -0.90
C THR A 3 4.28 10.67 -0.59
N ILE A 4 2.95 10.61 -0.56
CA ILE A 4 2.18 9.38 -0.31
C ILE A 4 2.33 8.32 -1.40
N THR A 5 3.09 8.62 -2.46
CA THR A 5 3.42 7.70 -3.54
C THR A 5 4.84 7.16 -3.43
N ASN A 6 5.65 7.67 -2.50
CA ASN A 6 6.99 7.15 -2.25
C ASN A 6 6.91 5.88 -1.40
N LEU A 7 7.04 4.73 -2.04
CA LEU A 7 6.95 3.42 -1.39
C LEU A 7 7.94 3.27 -0.23
N ASP A 8 9.17 3.79 -0.34
CA ASP A 8 10.14 3.70 0.76
C ASP A 8 9.68 4.49 1.99
N ALA A 9 9.13 5.69 1.79
CA ALA A 9 8.59 6.52 2.86
C ALA A 9 7.31 5.90 3.48
N MET A 10 6.46 5.32 2.64
CA MET A 10 5.25 4.62 3.07
C MET A 10 5.60 3.44 3.98
N PHE A 11 6.52 2.58 3.55
CA PHE A 11 6.93 1.42 4.34
C PHE A 11 7.71 1.80 5.59
N SER A 12 8.63 2.76 5.52
CA SER A 12 9.42 3.18 6.69
C SER A 12 8.59 3.82 7.79
N SER A 13 7.44 4.41 7.44
CA SER A 13 6.50 5.01 8.38
C SER A 13 5.45 4.02 8.90
N HIS A 14 5.37 2.82 8.31
CA HIS A 14 4.40 1.80 8.69
C HIS A 14 4.98 0.85 9.74
N ILE A 15 4.15 0.40 10.69
CA ILE A 15 4.60 -0.44 11.82
C ILE A 15 5.21 -1.79 11.39
N ILE A 16 4.85 -2.29 10.20
CA ILE A 16 5.45 -3.51 9.59
C ILE A 16 6.98 -3.40 9.42
N ALA A 17 7.53 -2.18 9.37
CA ALA A 17 8.97 -1.95 9.32
C ALA A 17 9.70 -2.38 10.59
N SER A 18 8.97 -2.56 11.70
CA SER A 18 9.50 -3.14 12.92
C SER A 18 9.99 -4.57 12.69
N PRO A 19 11.11 -4.98 13.30
CA PRO A 19 11.60 -6.34 13.21
C PRO A 19 10.51 -7.34 13.59
N LYS A 20 10.30 -8.34 12.73
CA LYS A 20 9.34 -9.41 12.97
C LYS A 20 9.73 -10.23 14.20
N SER A 21 8.81 -10.37 15.16
CA SER A 21 9.06 -11.19 16.33
C SER A 21 9.09 -12.68 15.99
N LYS A 22 9.78 -13.49 16.80
CA LYS A 22 9.87 -14.94 16.57
C LYS A 22 8.52 -15.65 16.79
N ASP A 23 7.72 -15.14 17.71
CA ASP A 23 6.39 -15.62 18.06
C ASP A 23 5.27 -14.97 17.23
N GLU A 24 5.60 -14.06 16.31
CA GLU A 24 4.62 -13.38 15.47
C GLU A 24 4.30 -14.20 14.21
N TYR A 25 3.02 -14.39 13.89
CA TYR A 25 2.52 -14.82 12.59
C TYR A 25 2.00 -13.60 11.81
N ARG A 26 2.79 -13.14 10.84
CA ARG A 26 2.61 -11.86 10.13
C ARG A 26 1.65 -12.04 8.95
N VAL A 27 0.45 -11.49 9.09
CA VAL A 27 -0.58 -11.42 8.05
C VAL A 27 -0.53 -10.05 7.40
N VAL A 28 -0.51 -9.97 6.08
CA VAL A 28 -0.59 -8.70 5.35
C VAL A 28 -1.88 -8.64 4.57
N LEU A 29 -2.57 -7.51 4.65
CA LEU A 29 -3.77 -7.22 3.89
C LEU A 29 -3.45 -6.25 2.75
N LEU A 30 -3.87 -6.60 1.54
CA LEU A 30 -3.73 -5.77 0.34
C LEU A 30 -5.10 -5.55 -0.31
N GLY A 31 -5.25 -4.41 -0.98
CA GLY A 31 -6.44 -4.08 -1.76
C GLY A 31 -6.66 -2.58 -1.91
N ASP A 32 -7.91 -2.21 -2.16
CA ASP A 32 -8.34 -0.85 -2.42
C ASP A 32 -8.86 -0.13 -1.15
N SER A 33 -9.67 0.92 -1.34
CA SER A 33 -10.27 1.70 -0.25
C SER A 33 -11.17 0.89 0.70
N SER A 34 -11.73 -0.23 0.25
CA SER A 34 -12.58 -1.11 1.08
C SER A 34 -11.76 -1.82 2.17
N VAL A 35 -10.55 -2.24 1.83
CA VAL A 35 -9.61 -2.89 2.76
C VAL A 35 -8.86 -1.85 3.59
N TRP A 36 -8.53 -0.71 2.98
CA TRP A 36 -7.96 0.45 3.68
C TRP A 36 -8.85 0.89 4.86
N GLY A 37 -10.17 0.72 4.72
CA GLY A 37 -11.14 1.16 5.72
C GLY A 37 -11.49 2.63 5.56
N ALA A 38 -11.88 3.05 4.35
CA ALA A 38 -12.34 4.41 4.11
C ALA A 38 -13.48 4.78 5.08
N SER A 39 -13.27 5.83 5.89
CA SER A 39 -14.17 6.29 6.96
C SER A 39 -14.26 5.40 8.20
N LEU A 40 -13.39 4.38 8.31
CA LEU A 40 -13.25 3.56 9.52
C LEU A 40 -12.11 4.07 10.39
N ARG A 41 -12.19 3.76 11.69
CA ARG A 41 -11.02 3.84 12.57
C ARG A 41 -10.14 2.60 12.34
N PRO A 42 -8.82 2.66 12.60
CA PRO A 42 -7.89 1.54 12.62
C PRO A 42 -8.47 0.22 13.12
N GLU A 43 -9.01 0.26 14.33
CA GLU A 43 -9.55 -0.88 15.06
C GLU A 43 -10.77 -1.49 14.36
N ASP A 44 -11.50 -0.70 13.58
CA ASP A 44 -12.71 -1.13 12.86
C ASP A 44 -12.37 -1.73 11.48
N THR A 45 -11.13 -1.59 11.00
CA THR A 45 -10.69 -2.20 9.73
C THR A 45 -10.58 -3.73 9.85
N LEU A 46 -10.57 -4.45 8.73
CA LEU A 46 -10.37 -5.91 8.76
C LEU A 46 -9.07 -6.32 9.47
N ALA A 47 -7.99 -5.55 9.25
CA ALA A 47 -6.73 -5.73 9.97
C ALA A 47 -6.89 -5.55 11.48
N GLY A 48 -7.49 -4.43 11.90
CA GLY A 48 -7.76 -4.15 13.32
C GLY A 48 -8.65 -5.19 13.99
N GLN A 49 -9.63 -5.73 13.28
CA GLN A 49 -10.50 -6.81 13.76
C GLN A 49 -9.75 -8.15 13.89
N LEU A 50 -8.86 -8.47 12.94
CA LEU A 50 -8.02 -9.67 13.01
C LEU A 50 -7.05 -9.60 14.20
N ASP A 51 -6.46 -8.43 14.47
CA ASP A 51 -5.60 -8.21 15.63
C ASP A 51 -6.38 -8.28 16.95
N SER A 52 -7.56 -7.66 16.99
CA SER A 52 -8.45 -7.67 18.17
C SER A 52 -8.98 -9.07 18.50
N ALA A 53 -9.06 -9.96 17.51
CA ALA A 53 -9.45 -11.36 17.72
C ALA A 53 -8.40 -12.17 18.49
N ASN A 54 -7.19 -11.64 18.70
CA ASN A 54 -6.11 -12.26 19.47
C ASN A 54 -5.85 -13.72 19.06
N LEU A 55 -5.84 -13.97 17.75
CA LEU A 55 -5.71 -15.31 17.19
C LEU A 55 -4.31 -15.88 17.46
N ILE A 56 -4.28 -17.19 17.74
CA ILE A 56 -3.05 -17.96 17.94
C ILE A 56 -3.08 -19.11 16.93
N THR A 57 -2.00 -19.27 16.17
CA THR A 57 -1.86 -20.38 15.23
C THR A 57 -1.70 -21.71 15.97
N CYS A 58 -1.92 -22.84 15.29
CA CYS A 58 -1.77 -24.17 15.90
C CYS A 58 -0.37 -24.44 16.48
N ASN A 59 0.67 -23.72 16.00
CA ASN A 59 2.04 -23.80 16.51
C ASN A 59 2.39 -22.71 17.54
N GLY A 60 1.39 -22.01 18.09
CA GLY A 60 1.57 -21.07 19.20
C GLY A 60 2.05 -19.66 18.82
N ARG A 61 2.04 -19.28 17.53
CA ARG A 61 2.43 -17.92 17.10
C ARG A 61 1.22 -17.00 17.17
N LYS A 62 1.40 -15.79 17.68
CA LYS A 62 0.37 -14.74 17.75
C LYS A 62 0.19 -14.11 16.38
N VAL A 63 -1.05 -14.05 15.90
CA VAL A 63 -1.37 -13.38 14.62
C VAL A 63 -1.27 -11.87 14.79
N HIS A 64 -0.59 -11.23 13.84
CA HIS A 64 -0.50 -9.78 13.68
C HIS A 64 -0.81 -9.41 12.23
N ALA A 65 -1.77 -8.52 12.00
CA ALA A 65 -2.42 -8.25 10.73
C ALA A 65 -2.18 -6.81 10.27
N TYR A 66 -1.27 -6.65 9.31
CA TYR A 66 -0.82 -5.35 8.82
C TYR A 66 -1.65 -4.88 7.63
N ASN A 67 -2.28 -3.70 7.74
CA ASN A 67 -3.04 -3.10 6.64
C ASN A 67 -2.15 -2.34 5.65
N LEU A 68 -1.84 -2.99 4.53
CA LEU A 68 -1.07 -2.39 3.41
C LEU A 68 -1.95 -2.16 2.16
N ALA A 69 -3.27 -2.13 2.32
CA ALA A 69 -4.15 -1.66 1.26
C ALA A 69 -3.82 -0.20 0.92
N TYR A 70 -4.31 0.30 -0.21
CA TYR A 70 -4.22 1.73 -0.53
C TYR A 70 -5.43 2.13 -1.38
N PRO A 71 -5.99 3.35 -1.22
CA PRO A 71 -7.19 3.76 -1.94
C PRO A 71 -7.06 3.69 -3.46
N ARG A 72 -8.21 3.53 -4.13
CA ARG A 72 -8.41 3.27 -5.57
C ARG A 72 -7.94 1.89 -6.04
N ASN A 73 -8.69 1.38 -7.00
CA ASN A 73 -8.52 0.04 -7.54
C ASN A 73 -7.42 0.07 -8.59
N SER A 74 -6.35 -0.69 -8.38
CA SER A 74 -5.32 -0.94 -9.38
C SER A 74 -4.54 -2.19 -9.00
N ILE A 75 -4.62 -3.22 -9.84
CA ILE A 75 -3.89 -4.46 -9.59
C ILE A 75 -2.36 -4.23 -9.57
N THR A 76 -1.87 -3.31 -10.41
CA THR A 76 -0.43 -3.02 -10.50
C THR A 76 0.08 -2.30 -9.26
N LYS A 77 -0.73 -1.39 -8.69
CA LYS A 77 -0.44 -0.79 -7.37
C LYS A 77 -0.24 -1.88 -6.32
N ASP A 78 -1.17 -2.82 -6.24
CA ASP A 78 -1.11 -3.90 -5.25
C ASP A 78 0.12 -4.77 -5.43
N VAL A 79 0.47 -5.14 -6.67
CA VAL A 79 1.66 -5.95 -6.95
C VAL A 79 2.95 -5.17 -6.63
N LEU A 80 3.01 -3.86 -6.89
CA LEU A 80 4.15 -3.03 -6.49
C LEU A 80 4.33 -3.03 -4.97
N ILE A 81 3.24 -2.79 -4.22
CA ILE A 81 3.27 -2.81 -2.75
C ILE A 81 3.69 -4.20 -2.27
N LEU A 82 3.08 -5.26 -2.82
CA LEU A 82 3.40 -6.66 -2.48
C LEU A 82 4.88 -6.98 -2.70
N SER A 83 5.47 -6.55 -3.82
CA SER A 83 6.88 -6.78 -4.11
C SER A 83 7.78 -6.22 -3.00
N ASP A 84 7.49 -5.01 -2.52
CA ASP A 84 8.22 -4.39 -1.42
C ASP A 84 7.89 -5.03 -0.05
N THR A 85 6.64 -5.49 0.15
CA THR A 85 6.19 -6.20 1.35
C THR A 85 7.00 -7.46 1.61
N MET A 86 7.44 -8.18 0.56
CA MET A 86 8.15 -9.45 0.71
C MET A 86 9.43 -9.34 1.56
N ARG A 87 10.05 -8.15 1.63
CA ARG A 87 11.21 -7.86 2.49
C ARG A 87 10.91 -8.02 3.99
N TYR A 88 9.64 -7.86 4.38
CA TYR A 88 9.16 -7.96 5.76
C TYR A 88 8.70 -9.36 6.16
N LYS A 89 8.95 -10.37 5.31
CA LYS A 89 8.72 -11.79 5.57
C LYS A 89 7.29 -12.09 6.06
N PRO A 90 6.24 -11.71 5.32
CA PRO A 90 4.87 -12.10 5.67
C PRO A 90 4.74 -13.64 5.70
N ASP A 91 3.95 -14.18 6.62
CA ASP A 91 3.56 -15.60 6.63
C ASP A 91 2.30 -15.85 5.81
N LEU A 92 1.41 -14.86 5.74
CA LEU A 92 0.16 -14.91 4.98
C LEU A 92 -0.08 -13.56 4.31
N ILE A 93 -0.54 -13.60 3.05
CA ILE A 93 -1.00 -12.44 2.32
C ILE A 93 -2.47 -12.66 1.99
N ILE A 94 -3.33 -11.74 2.45
CA ILE A 94 -4.74 -11.68 2.11
C ILE A 94 -4.90 -10.54 1.11
N TRP A 95 -5.01 -10.88 -0.16
CA TRP A 95 -5.21 -9.91 -1.23
C TRP A 95 -6.66 -9.86 -1.65
N ILE A 96 -7.35 -8.81 -1.22
CA ILE A 96 -8.75 -8.57 -1.57
C ILE A 96 -8.77 -7.65 -2.77
N THR A 97 -9.28 -8.18 -3.88
CA THR A 97 -9.38 -7.45 -5.14
C THR A 97 -10.73 -7.72 -5.78
N THR A 98 -11.09 -6.86 -6.73
CA THR A 98 -12.33 -6.99 -7.51
C THR A 98 -12.00 -7.12 -8.98
N LEU A 99 -12.94 -7.65 -9.77
CA LEU A 99 -12.78 -7.71 -11.23
C LEU A 99 -12.54 -6.31 -11.83
N GLY A 100 -13.10 -5.27 -11.21
CA GLY A 100 -12.89 -3.87 -11.59
C GLY A 100 -11.44 -3.38 -11.42
N SER A 101 -10.59 -4.08 -10.67
CA SER A 101 -9.16 -3.74 -10.54
C SER A 101 -8.32 -4.24 -11.71
N LEU A 102 -8.86 -5.14 -12.53
CA LEU A 102 -8.18 -5.74 -13.69
C LEU A 102 -8.48 -5.00 -15.00
N THR A 103 -9.38 -4.01 -14.99
CA THR A 103 -9.74 -3.30 -16.22
C THR A 103 -8.54 -2.53 -16.79
N PRO A 104 -8.28 -2.59 -18.11
CA PRO A 104 -7.06 -2.04 -18.70
C PRO A 104 -6.79 -0.57 -18.34
N ASP A 105 -7.85 0.23 -18.27
CA ASP A 105 -7.82 1.65 -17.89
C ASP A 105 -7.31 1.88 -16.47
N ARG A 106 -7.54 0.95 -15.54
CA ARG A 106 -7.18 1.09 -14.12
C ARG A 106 -5.88 0.39 -13.74
N ARG A 107 -5.34 -0.46 -14.62
CA ARG A 107 -4.10 -1.20 -14.33
C ARG A 107 -2.95 -0.24 -14.08
N LEU A 108 -2.80 0.82 -14.87
CA LEU A 108 -1.64 1.71 -14.81
C LEU A 108 -1.98 3.13 -14.35
N ASP A 109 -3.27 3.47 -14.30
CA ASP A 109 -3.76 4.77 -13.83
C ASP A 109 -3.86 4.81 -12.28
N HIS A 110 -2.70 4.80 -11.63
CA HIS A 110 -2.61 5.00 -10.19
C HIS A 110 -1.37 5.82 -9.81
N PRO A 111 -1.47 6.83 -8.93
CA PRO A 111 -0.32 7.68 -8.56
C PRO A 111 0.89 6.93 -7.99
N ILE A 112 0.68 5.86 -7.21
CA ILE A 112 1.79 4.98 -6.77
C ILE A 112 2.49 4.35 -7.99
N VAL A 113 1.74 3.89 -8.99
CA VAL A 113 2.32 3.30 -10.20
C VAL A 113 3.08 4.36 -11.00
N GLN A 114 2.46 5.51 -11.24
CA GLN A 114 3.03 6.62 -12.03
C GLN A 114 4.24 7.29 -11.36
N SER A 115 4.36 7.19 -10.03
CA SER A 115 5.48 7.77 -9.26
C SER A 115 6.64 6.80 -9.03
N ASN A 116 6.51 5.53 -9.41
CA ASN A 116 7.55 4.50 -9.18
C ASN A 116 7.96 3.79 -10.49
N PRO A 117 8.41 4.53 -11.52
CA PRO A 117 8.74 3.96 -12.83
C PRO A 117 9.82 2.86 -12.74
N THR A 118 10.90 3.09 -11.98
CA THR A 118 11.99 2.11 -11.84
C THR A 118 11.49 0.77 -11.30
N ARG A 119 10.73 0.78 -10.20
CA ARG A 119 10.14 -0.43 -9.61
C ARG A 119 9.16 -1.11 -10.57
N LEU A 120 8.40 -0.33 -11.35
CA LEU A 120 7.47 -0.87 -12.33
C LEU A 120 8.21 -1.57 -13.48
N TYR A 121 9.32 -1.00 -13.96
CA TYR A 121 10.16 -1.64 -14.98
C TYR A 121 10.77 -2.95 -14.45
N GLU A 122 11.31 -2.94 -13.23
CA GLU A 122 11.86 -4.14 -12.58
C GLU A 122 10.80 -5.23 -12.43
N LEU A 123 9.61 -4.87 -11.98
CA LEU A 123 8.49 -5.79 -11.82
C LEU A 123 8.05 -6.39 -13.16
N ASN A 124 7.91 -5.56 -14.19
CA ASN A 124 7.54 -6.03 -15.53
C ASN A 124 8.59 -6.98 -16.09
N HIS A 125 9.88 -6.67 -15.92
CA HIS A 125 10.97 -7.51 -16.40
C HIS A 125 11.04 -8.84 -15.64
N LYS A 126 10.88 -8.80 -14.31
CA LYS A 126 10.96 -10.00 -13.47
C LYS A 126 9.83 -11.00 -13.71
N TYR A 127 8.62 -10.51 -14.00
CA TYR A 127 7.42 -11.34 -14.08
C TYR A 127 6.76 -11.39 -15.49
N ASP A 128 7.39 -10.81 -16.52
CA ASP A 128 6.87 -10.72 -17.89
C ASP A 128 5.40 -10.23 -17.97
N LEU A 129 5.10 -9.13 -17.27
CA LEU A 129 3.73 -8.63 -17.10
C LEU A 129 3.15 -7.93 -18.35
N LYS A 130 3.97 -7.74 -19.39
CA LYS A 130 3.62 -7.13 -20.69
C LYS A 130 2.89 -5.80 -20.55
N PHE A 131 3.36 -4.95 -19.63
CA PHE A 131 2.82 -3.60 -19.50
C PHE A 131 3.15 -2.75 -20.74
N ASP A 132 2.16 -2.02 -21.23
CA ASP A 132 2.36 -1.00 -22.25
C ASP A 132 2.73 0.32 -21.58
N PHE A 133 4.03 0.55 -21.46
CA PHE A 133 4.58 1.76 -20.86
C PHE A 133 4.27 3.04 -21.63
N SER A 134 3.87 2.96 -22.91
CA SER A 134 3.50 4.14 -23.71
C SER A 134 2.19 4.78 -23.25
N THR A 135 1.34 4.01 -22.55
CA THR A 135 0.06 4.46 -22.01
C THR A 135 0.18 5.11 -20.63
N ILE A 136 1.37 5.09 -20.02
CA ILE A 136 1.57 5.58 -18.66
C ILE A 136 2.01 7.03 -18.69
N ASN A 137 1.21 7.90 -18.08
CA ASN A 137 1.64 9.26 -17.77
C ASN A 137 2.49 9.24 -16.49
N PHE A 138 3.78 8.94 -16.64
CA PHE A 138 4.71 8.97 -15.52
C PHE A 138 4.82 10.37 -14.93
N TYR A 139 4.85 10.45 -13.60
CA TYR A 139 4.98 11.74 -12.94
C TYR A 139 6.40 12.29 -13.13
N HIS A 140 6.54 13.27 -14.01
CA HIS A 140 7.75 14.05 -14.19
C HIS A 140 7.62 15.36 -13.43
N ALA A 141 8.24 15.44 -12.24
CA ALA A 141 8.17 16.66 -11.42
C ALA A 141 8.75 17.86 -12.18
N SER A 142 7.90 18.80 -12.59
CA SER A 142 8.32 20.08 -13.15
C SER A 142 8.89 20.99 -12.05
N PHE A 143 9.55 22.09 -12.42
CA PHE A 143 10.11 23.04 -11.46
C PHE A 143 9.02 23.63 -10.53
N LEU A 144 7.81 23.84 -11.03
CA LEU A 144 6.66 24.34 -10.25
C LEU A 144 6.08 23.26 -9.32
N ASP A 145 6.15 21.99 -9.71
CA ASP A 145 5.71 20.86 -8.89
C ASP A 145 6.61 20.63 -7.68
N ARG A 146 7.83 21.18 -7.69
CA ARG A 146 8.75 21.17 -6.54
C ARG A 146 8.47 22.29 -5.54
N THR A 147 7.52 23.18 -5.82
CA THR A 147 7.13 24.27 -4.92
C THR A 147 5.96 23.86 -4.02
N VAL A 148 5.84 24.48 -2.85
CA VAL A 148 4.72 24.26 -1.89
C VAL A 148 3.35 24.44 -2.56
N PHE A 149 3.25 25.31 -3.57
CA PHE A 149 2.02 25.53 -4.34
C PHE A 149 1.69 24.39 -5.31
N GLY A 150 2.68 23.72 -5.90
CA GLY A 150 2.47 22.54 -6.75
C GLY A 150 1.94 21.36 -5.94
N TYR A 151 2.48 21.17 -4.74
CA TYR A 151 2.06 20.13 -3.80
C TYR A 151 0.69 20.37 -3.14
N ARG A 152 0.02 21.51 -3.34
CA ARG A 152 -1.19 21.88 -2.59
C ARG A 152 -2.32 20.84 -2.66
N ARG A 153 -2.47 20.14 -3.78
CA ARG A 153 -3.52 19.14 -3.99
C ARG A 153 -3.17 17.83 -3.32
N ASP A 154 -1.93 17.39 -3.46
CA ASP A 154 -1.40 16.23 -2.74
C ASP A 154 -1.30 16.47 -1.24
N ILE A 155 -1.02 17.70 -0.79
CA ILE A 155 -1.03 18.13 0.62
C ILE A 155 -2.47 18.18 1.13
N PHE A 156 -3.45 18.58 0.31
CA PHE A 156 -4.86 18.58 0.72
C PHE A 156 -5.42 17.17 0.79
N ASP A 157 -5.11 16.32 -0.18
CA ASP A 157 -5.44 14.90 -0.15
C ASP A 157 -4.67 14.21 1.00
N TRP A 158 -3.41 14.55 1.24
CA TRP A 158 -2.61 14.10 2.39
C TRP A 158 -3.20 14.60 3.71
N ALA A 159 -3.58 15.87 3.86
CA ALA A 159 -4.15 16.40 5.10
C ALA A 159 -5.51 15.74 5.37
N ARG A 160 -6.31 15.52 4.33
CA ARG A 160 -7.55 14.76 4.40
C ARG A 160 -7.30 13.30 4.79
N LEU A 161 -6.28 12.66 4.23
CA LEU A 161 -5.91 11.26 4.53
C LEU A 161 -5.16 11.12 5.86
N GLN A 162 -4.45 12.13 6.35
CA GLN A 162 -3.73 12.18 7.63
C GLN A 162 -4.64 12.50 8.80
N LEU A 163 -5.73 13.25 8.58
CA LEU A 163 -6.85 13.29 9.52
C LEU A 163 -7.43 11.87 9.78
N TYR A 164 -7.27 10.95 8.82
CA TYR A 164 -7.51 9.51 9.00
C TYR A 164 -6.24 8.68 9.26
N GLY A 165 -5.04 9.27 9.16
CA GLY A 165 -3.75 8.60 8.98
C GLY A 165 -2.75 8.73 10.14
N VAL A 166 -2.93 9.67 11.07
CA VAL A 166 -2.24 9.61 12.40
C VAL A 166 -2.58 8.29 13.11
N LEU A 167 -3.75 7.76 12.80
CA LEU A 167 -4.28 6.47 13.19
C LEU A 167 -3.63 5.28 12.42
N TRP A 168 -3.07 5.50 11.22
CA TRP A 168 -2.43 4.49 10.35
C TRP A 168 -1.00 4.10 10.81
N ALA A 169 -0.27 5.00 11.48
CA ALA A 169 1.01 4.64 12.09
C ALA A 169 0.83 3.68 13.30
N ALA A 170 -0.39 3.60 13.84
CA ALA A 170 -0.76 2.80 15.01
C ALA A 170 -1.56 1.54 14.67
N THR A 171 -1.91 1.29 13.40
CA THR A 171 -2.49 0.01 12.97
C THR A 171 -1.40 -1.05 12.94
N GLY A 172 -1.29 -1.80 14.04
CA GLY A 172 -0.73 -3.17 14.01
C GLY A 172 -1.40 -4.00 12.93
#